data_AF-A0A3A4PCI9-F1
#
_entry.id   AF-A0A3A4PCI9-F1
#
_cell.length_a   1.000
_cell.length_b   1.000
_cell.length_c   1.000
_cell.angle_alpha   90.00
_cell.angle_beta   90.00
_cell.angle_gamma   90.00
#
_symmetry.space_group_name_H-M   'P 1'
#
loop_
_entity.id
_entity.type
_entity.pdbx_description
1 polymer ?
#
loop_
_entity_poly.entity_id
_entity_poly.type
_entity_poly.pdbx_seq_one_letter_code
_entity_poly.pdbx_strand_id
1 'polypeptide(L)'
;MFQPVVRGSLPLLPQRARLVVAIDDTLAHKTGKNTPGVAYRRDPLSPAFQVNLILAQRFVQFSLLIPLPAQLPSPARGVPSRFAHVPSVKKPKCKAPQEDWDAYREAVKQKNLNTITVRMLHQFRDELDRVHHAADVHLVLVVDGGYTHKTILKALPATPR
;
A
#
# COMPACT_ATOMS: atom_id res chain seq x y z
N MET A 1 -13.70 6.71 -2.28
CA MET A 1 -13.07 7.94 -1.72
C MET A 1 -12.07 8.58 -2.69
N PHE A 2 -11.07 7.86 -3.20
CA PHE A 2 -10.00 8.46 -4.03
C PHE A 2 -10.24 8.48 -5.55
N GLN A 3 -11.41 8.04 -6.03
CA GLN A 3 -11.76 8.06 -7.46
C GLN A 3 -11.60 9.44 -8.13
N PRO A 4 -12.00 10.56 -7.51
CA PRO A 4 -11.81 11.88 -8.12
C PRO A 4 -10.35 12.25 -8.32
N VAL A 5 -9.45 11.82 -7.41
CA VAL A 5 -8.00 12.05 -7.54
C VAL A 5 -7.48 11.34 -8.78
N VAL A 6 -7.83 10.06 -8.96
CA VAL A 6 -7.41 9.28 -10.14
C VAL A 6 -7.96 9.93 -11.41
N ARG A 7 -9.27 10.25 -11.43
CA ARG A 7 -9.92 10.91 -12.58
C ARG A 7 -9.25 12.23 -12.95
N GLY A 8 -8.93 13.08 -11.96
CA GLY A 8 -8.28 14.37 -12.19
C GLY A 8 -6.81 14.25 -12.60
N SER A 9 -6.16 13.13 -12.28
CA SER A 9 -4.74 12.91 -12.59
C SER A 9 -4.51 12.37 -14.01
N LEU A 10 -5.44 11.57 -14.54
CA LEU A 10 -5.29 10.95 -15.86
C LEU A 10 -5.09 11.95 -17.00
N PRO A 11 -5.85 13.07 -17.08
CA PRO A 11 -5.64 14.09 -18.12
C PRO A 11 -4.29 14.82 -18.03
N LEU A 12 -3.61 14.75 -16.88
CA LEU A 12 -2.30 15.36 -16.67
C LEU A 12 -1.15 14.49 -17.19
N LEU A 13 -1.45 13.23 -17.54
CA LEU A 13 -0.46 12.33 -18.13
C LEU A 13 -0.27 12.68 -19.61
N PRO A 14 0.98 12.78 -20.10
CA PRO A 14 1.24 12.86 -21.54
C PRO A 14 0.61 11.68 -22.28
N GLN A 15 0.28 11.86 -23.57
CA GLN A 15 -0.21 10.75 -24.40
C GLN A 15 0.79 9.59 -24.37
N ARG A 16 0.30 8.37 -24.10
CA ARG A 16 1.09 7.13 -23.93
C ARG A 16 2.03 7.11 -22.71
N ALA A 17 1.91 8.06 -21.78
CA ALA A 17 2.69 8.02 -20.55
C ALA A 17 2.23 6.90 -19.62
N ARG A 18 3.21 6.32 -18.94
CA ARG A 18 2.98 5.30 -17.92
C ARG A 18 2.36 5.96 -16.69
N LEU A 19 1.35 5.33 -16.09
CA LEU A 19 0.86 5.75 -14.79
C LEU A 19 1.79 5.17 -13.73
N VAL A 20 2.58 6.04 -13.08
CA VAL A 20 3.52 5.64 -12.05
C VAL A 20 2.86 5.76 -10.67
N VAL A 21 2.94 4.70 -9.88
CA VAL A 21 2.36 4.62 -8.53
C VAL A 21 3.44 4.21 -7.54
N ALA A 22 3.72 5.10 -6.58
CA ALA A 22 4.54 4.77 -5.43
C ALA A 22 3.68 4.07 -4.36
N ILE A 23 4.20 3.00 -3.76
CA ILE A 23 3.57 2.30 -2.66
C ILE A 23 4.51 2.36 -1.46
N ASP A 24 3.96 2.78 -0.33
CA ASP A 24 4.69 2.89 0.93
C ASP A 24 3.82 2.39 2.09
N ASP A 25 4.46 1.99 3.19
CA ASP A 25 3.76 1.76 4.45
C ASP A 25 4.13 2.78 5.52
N THR A 26 3.11 3.31 6.17
CA THR A 26 3.26 4.42 7.12
C THR A 26 2.69 4.05 8.47
N LEU A 27 3.37 4.49 9.53
CA LEU A 27 2.92 4.38 10.91
C LEU A 27 2.28 5.69 11.36
N ALA A 28 1.00 5.65 11.69
CA ALA A 28 0.29 6.77 12.30
C ALA A 28 0.39 6.65 13.82
N HIS A 29 1.17 7.55 14.44
CA HIS A 29 1.40 7.58 15.88
C HIS A 29 0.09 7.75 16.65
N LYS A 30 -0.02 7.03 17.77
CA LYS A 30 -1.15 7.09 18.70
C LYS A 30 -0.64 7.14 20.13
N THR A 31 -1.40 7.79 20.98
CA THR A 31 -1.13 7.87 22.43
C THR A 31 -1.93 6.83 23.21
N GLY A 32 -3.12 6.45 22.73
CA GLY A 32 -4.03 5.52 23.40
C GLY A 32 -4.17 4.16 22.71
N LYS A 33 -4.46 3.12 23.51
CA LYS A 33 -4.67 1.74 23.04
C LYS A 33 -6.11 1.44 22.58
N ASN A 34 -7.03 2.38 22.82
CA ASN A 34 -8.46 2.19 22.56
C ASN A 34 -8.82 2.33 21.07
N THR A 35 -7.96 2.96 20.28
CA THR A 35 -8.19 3.07 18.83
C THR A 35 -8.00 1.70 18.17
N PRO A 36 -8.96 1.21 17.38
CA PRO A 36 -8.85 -0.11 16.73
C PRO A 36 -7.59 -0.24 15.86
N GLY A 37 -6.92 -1.39 15.95
CA GLY A 37 -5.74 -1.71 15.14
C GLY A 37 -4.43 -1.05 15.59
N VAL A 38 -4.46 -0.35 16.72
CA VAL A 38 -3.24 0.12 17.40
C VAL A 38 -2.45 -1.06 17.95
N ALA A 39 -1.13 -1.02 17.76
CA ALA A 39 -0.18 -1.94 18.38
C ALA A 39 1.16 -1.23 18.62
N TYR A 40 1.97 -1.79 19.53
CA TYR A 40 3.37 -1.39 19.63
C TYR A 40 4.12 -1.85 18.39
N ARG A 41 4.92 -0.96 17.81
CA ARG A 41 5.71 -1.19 16.59
C ARG A 41 7.09 -0.62 16.77
N ARG A 42 8.07 -1.19 16.07
CA ARG A 42 9.40 -0.59 15.96
C ARG A 42 9.27 0.78 15.33
N ASP A 43 9.90 1.77 15.96
CA ASP A 43 10.00 3.11 15.42
C ASP A 43 11.03 3.11 14.26
N PRO A 44 10.64 3.47 13.03
CA PRO A 44 11.55 3.58 11.89
C PRO A 44 12.69 4.57 12.12
N LEU A 45 12.48 5.56 13.00
CA LEU A 45 13.47 6.58 13.35
C LEU A 45 14.36 6.18 14.53
N SER A 46 14.24 4.93 15.00
CA SER A 46 15.13 4.40 16.04
C SER A 46 16.59 4.41 15.58
N PRO A 47 17.55 4.77 16.45
CA PRO A 47 18.96 4.57 16.16
C PRO A 47 19.29 3.09 15.94
N ALA A 48 20.34 2.79 15.17
CA ALA A 48 20.68 1.41 14.79
C ALA A 48 20.96 0.49 15.99
N PHE A 49 21.46 1.05 17.10
CA PHE A 49 21.86 0.29 18.30
C PHE A 49 20.75 0.15 19.35
N GLN A 50 19.60 0.83 19.21
CA GLN A 50 18.51 0.77 20.19
C GLN A 50 17.15 0.87 19.50
N VAL A 51 16.34 -0.19 19.63
CA VAL A 51 15.00 -0.25 19.06
C VAL A 51 14.00 0.43 19.99
N ASN A 52 13.49 1.59 19.57
CA ASN A 52 12.36 2.23 20.25
C ASN A 52 11.04 1.61 19.79
N LEU A 53 10.08 1.54 20.70
CA LEU A 53 8.72 1.09 20.42
C LEU A 53 7.76 2.28 20.50
N ILE A 54 7.03 2.49 19.43
CA ILE A 54 5.96 3.48 19.35
C ILE A 54 4.61 2.77 19.28
N LEU A 55 3.58 3.42 19.84
CA LEU A 55 2.21 2.97 19.71
C LEU A 55 1.63 3.57 18.42
N ALA A 56 1.24 2.74 17.45
CA ALA A 56 0.83 3.22 16.14
C ALA A 56 -0.18 2.31 15.43
N GLN A 57 -0.95 2.90 14.52
CA GLN A 57 -1.67 2.18 13.45
C GLN A 57 -0.76 2.10 12.22
N ARG A 58 -0.84 1.00 11.46
CA ARG A 58 -0.08 0.84 10.21
C ARG A 58 -1.02 0.95 9.02
N PHE A 59 -0.59 1.66 7.99
CA PHE A 59 -1.34 1.83 6.76
C PHE A 59 -0.46 1.52 5.56
N VAL A 60 -1.09 1.06 4.49
CA VAL A 60 -0.49 1.04 3.15
C VAL A 60 -1.08 2.21 2.37
N GLN A 61 -0.22 2.97 1.71
CA GLN A 61 -0.61 4.09 0.88
C GLN A 61 -0.12 3.88 -0.55
N PHE A 62 -0.99 4.17 -1.51
CA PHE A 62 -0.59 4.34 -2.91
C PHE A 62 -0.62 5.84 -3.22
N SER A 63 0.41 6.31 -3.94
CA SER A 63 0.51 7.68 -4.43
C SER A 63 0.77 7.66 -5.93
N LEU A 64 -0.01 8.41 -6.71
CA LEU A 64 0.30 8.65 -8.11
C LEU A 64 1.46 9.63 -8.19
N LEU A 65 2.45 9.34 -9.03
CA LEU A 65 3.52 10.27 -9.33
C LEU A 65 3.16 11.03 -10.61
N ILE A 66 2.72 12.27 -10.44
CA ILE A 66 2.25 13.11 -11.55
C ILE A 66 3.39 14.04 -11.96
N PRO A 67 3.89 13.98 -13.21
CA PRO A 67 4.88 14.93 -13.66
C PRO A 67 4.29 16.34 -13.69
N LEU A 68 5.04 17.34 -13.22
CA LEU A 68 4.63 18.72 -13.41
C LEU A 68 4.79 19.11 -14.88
N PRO A 69 3.83 19.84 -15.48
CA PRO A 69 3.98 20.36 -16.83
C PRO A 69 5.19 21.31 -16.86
N ALA A 70 6.29 20.85 -17.45
CA ALA A 70 7.52 21.63 -17.56
C ALA A 70 8.22 21.28 -18.88
N GLN A 71 8.84 22.29 -19.49
CA GLN A 71 9.68 22.14 -20.68
C GLN A 71 11.03 21.45 -20.36
N LEU A 72 11.33 21.26 -19.07
CA LEU A 72 12.55 20.65 -18.54
C LEU A 72 12.21 19.49 -17.59
N PRO A 73 13.15 18.55 -17.35
CA PRO A 73 12.99 17.51 -16.34
C PRO A 73 12.61 18.12 -14.98
N SER A 74 11.48 17.70 -14.44
CA SER A 74 10.90 18.26 -13.22
C SER A 74 10.53 17.13 -12.26
N PRO A 75 10.65 17.34 -10.93
CA PRO A 75 10.21 16.35 -9.96
C PRO A 75 8.71 16.07 -10.12
N ALA A 76 8.34 14.80 -9.99
CA ALA A 76 6.94 14.40 -9.94
C ALA A 76 6.32 14.76 -8.59
N ARG A 77 5.04 15.15 -8.60
CA ARG A 77 4.25 15.34 -7.39
C ARG A 77 3.57 14.02 -7.01
N GLY A 78 3.84 13.53 -5.80
CA GLY A 78 3.15 12.39 -5.23
C GLY A 78 1.78 12.78 -4.69
N VAL A 79 0.71 12.26 -5.30
CA VAL A 79 -0.67 12.51 -4.87
C VAL A 79 -1.31 11.21 -4.35
N PRO A 80 -1.75 11.15 -3.08
CA PRO A 80 -2.35 9.95 -2.51
C PRO A 80 -3.59 9.49 -3.28
N SER A 81 -3.57 8.23 -3.73
CA SER A 81 -4.67 7.62 -4.50
C SER A 81 -5.30 6.42 -3.80
N ARG A 82 -4.63 5.79 -2.84
CA ARG A 82 -5.25 4.77 -1.97
C ARG A 82 -4.65 4.84 -0.58
N PHE A 83 -5.45 4.46 0.41
CA PHE A 83 -5.03 4.36 1.79
C PHE A 83 -5.81 3.24 2.46
N ALA A 84 -5.11 2.28 3.06
CA ALA A 84 -5.73 1.13 3.70
C ALA A 84 -5.12 0.88 5.08
N HIS A 85 -5.98 0.68 6.06
CA HIS A 85 -5.56 0.29 7.41
C HIS A 85 -5.14 -1.18 7.43
N VAL A 86 -3.91 -1.44 7.87
CA VAL A 86 -3.28 -2.77 7.91
C VAL A 86 -2.86 -3.11 9.36
N PRO A 87 -3.84 -3.37 10.25
CA PRO A 87 -3.54 -3.75 11.62
C PRO A 87 -2.88 -5.13 11.68
N SER A 88 -2.01 -5.34 12.65
CA SER A 88 -1.46 -6.66 12.92
C SER A 88 -2.57 -7.60 13.42
N VAL A 89 -2.52 -8.86 12.99
CA VAL A 89 -3.41 -9.89 13.52
C VAL A 89 -3.07 -10.12 14.99
N LYS A 90 -4.09 -10.12 15.85
CA LYS A 90 -3.91 -10.38 17.28
C LYS A 90 -3.44 -11.82 17.48
N LYS A 91 -2.28 -11.97 18.11
CA LYS A 91 -1.73 -13.29 18.45
C LYS A 91 -2.59 -13.95 19.54
N PRO A 92 -2.94 -15.24 19.40
CA PRO A 92 -3.59 -16.00 20.46
C PRO A 92 -2.74 -16.05 21.72
N LYS A 93 -3.40 -16.33 22.87
CA LYS A 93 -2.68 -16.59 24.13
C LYS A 93 -1.92 -17.91 24.03
N CYS A 94 -0.85 -18.06 24.81
CA CYS A 94 -0.02 -19.27 24.80
C CYS A 94 -0.83 -20.56 25.02
N LYS A 95 -1.85 -20.52 25.89
CA LYS A 95 -2.74 -21.65 26.21
C LYS A 95 -4.02 -21.70 25.37
N ALA A 96 -4.10 -20.95 24.27
CA ALA A 96 -5.27 -21.00 23.39
C ALA A 96 -5.35 -22.36 22.68
N PRO A 97 -6.56 -22.85 22.36
CA PRO A 97 -6.76 -24.07 21.57
C PRO A 97 -6.01 -24.04 20.24
N GLN A 98 -5.70 -25.22 19.70
CA GLN A 98 -5.00 -25.36 18.44
C GLN A 98 -5.75 -24.70 17.26
N GLU A 99 -7.08 -24.75 17.29
CA GLU A 99 -7.96 -24.10 16.31
C GLU A 99 -7.74 -22.58 16.24
N ASP A 100 -7.56 -21.90 17.38
CA ASP A 100 -7.26 -20.47 17.44
C ASP A 100 -5.90 -20.15 16.81
N TRP A 101 -4.92 -21.03 17.00
CA TRP A 101 -3.61 -20.90 16.40
C TRP A 101 -3.64 -21.11 14.88
N ASP A 102 -4.46 -22.03 14.40
CA ASP A 102 -4.65 -22.29 12.98
C ASP A 102 -5.37 -21.12 12.30
N ALA A 103 -6.45 -20.63 12.91
CA ALA A 103 -7.17 -19.44 12.46
C ALA A 103 -6.25 -18.20 12.46
N TYR A 104 -5.39 -18.05 13.47
CA TYR A 104 -4.38 -16.97 13.50
C TYR A 104 -3.39 -17.06 12.34
N ARG A 105 -2.85 -18.27 12.08
CA ARG A 105 -1.89 -18.47 10.98
C ARG A 105 -2.51 -18.14 9.63
N GLU A 106 -3.75 -18.56 9.39
CA GLU A 106 -4.48 -18.20 8.17
C GLU A 106 -4.75 -16.69 8.10
N ALA A 107 -5.19 -16.08 9.20
CA ALA A 107 -5.40 -14.64 9.24
C ALA A 107 -4.11 -13.84 8.95
N VAL A 108 -2.94 -14.29 9.42
CA VAL A 108 -1.65 -13.66 9.13
C VAL A 108 -1.29 -13.76 7.64
N LYS A 109 -1.58 -14.90 6.99
CA LYS A 109 -1.39 -15.06 5.54
C LYS A 109 -2.28 -14.11 4.75
N GLN A 110 -3.52 -13.89 5.18
CA GLN A 110 -4.47 -13.03 4.47
C GLN A 110 -4.27 -11.53 4.76
N LYS A 111 -3.83 -11.18 5.96
CA LYS A 111 -3.75 -9.80 6.45
C LYS A 111 -2.31 -9.25 6.53
N ASN A 112 -1.33 -9.95 5.95
CA ASN A 112 -0.01 -9.36 5.82
C ASN A 112 0.00 -8.24 4.77
N LEU A 113 1.02 -7.40 4.86
CA LEU A 113 1.21 -6.22 4.02
C LEU A 113 1.13 -6.57 2.53
N ASN A 114 1.91 -7.54 2.10
CA ASN A 114 2.05 -7.91 0.68
C ASN A 114 0.73 -8.41 0.09
N THR A 115 -0.03 -9.21 0.84
CA THR A 115 -1.32 -9.75 0.39
C THR A 115 -2.36 -8.64 0.29
N ILE A 116 -2.36 -7.71 1.23
CA ILE A 116 -3.23 -6.53 1.18
C ILE A 116 -2.84 -5.63 0.01
N THR A 117 -1.55 -5.39 -0.22
CA THR A 117 -1.04 -4.61 -1.35
C THR A 117 -1.46 -5.21 -2.69
N VAL A 118 -1.33 -6.53 -2.88
CA VAL A 118 -1.81 -7.22 -4.09
C VAL A 118 -3.30 -7.02 -4.29
N ARG A 119 -4.11 -7.19 -3.24
CA ARG A 119 -5.56 -6.96 -3.33
C ARG A 119 -5.87 -5.51 -3.71
N MET A 120 -5.21 -4.54 -3.09
CA MET A 120 -5.37 -3.13 -3.42
C MET A 120 -4.94 -2.83 -4.85
N LEU A 121 -3.89 -3.47 -5.34
CA LEU A 121 -3.38 -3.32 -6.69
C LEU A 121 -4.37 -3.84 -7.73
N HIS A 122 -4.96 -5.03 -7.53
CA HIS A 122 -6.01 -5.55 -8.41
C HIS A 122 -7.25 -4.64 -8.40
N GLN A 123 -7.71 -4.22 -7.21
CA GLN A 123 -8.83 -3.27 -7.10
C GLN A 123 -8.53 -1.94 -7.80
N PHE A 124 -7.29 -1.46 -7.69
CA PHE A 124 -6.85 -0.25 -8.36
C PHE A 124 -6.85 -0.42 -9.88
N ARG A 125 -6.36 -1.57 -10.37
CA ARG A 125 -6.36 -1.88 -11.80
C ARG A 125 -7.77 -2.03 -12.37
N ASP A 126 -8.64 -2.77 -11.68
CA ASP A 126 -10.04 -2.94 -12.09
C ASP A 126 -10.78 -1.59 -12.15
N GLU A 127 -10.48 -0.66 -11.22
CA GLU A 127 -11.05 0.68 -11.27
C GLU A 127 -10.53 1.48 -12.48
N LEU A 128 -9.23 1.44 -12.76
CA LEU A 128 -8.65 2.09 -13.94
C LEU A 128 -9.34 1.61 -15.22
N ASP A 129 -9.55 0.31 -15.35
CA ASP A 129 -10.07 -0.30 -16.57
C ASP A 129 -11.58 -0.03 -16.73
N ARG A 130 -12.36 -0.21 -15.66
CA ARG A 130 -13.84 -0.15 -15.73
C ARG A 130 -14.41 1.25 -15.54
N VAL A 131 -13.81 2.06 -14.67
CA VAL A 131 -14.37 3.36 -14.28
C VAL A 131 -13.72 4.50 -15.05
N HIS A 132 -12.42 4.40 -15.33
CA HIS A 132 -11.68 5.45 -16.00
C HIS A 132 -11.36 5.12 -17.47
N HIS A 133 -11.79 3.95 -17.95
CA HIS A 133 -11.57 3.47 -19.32
C HIS A 133 -10.10 3.52 -19.76
N ALA A 134 -9.19 3.28 -18.80
CA ALA A 134 -7.74 3.43 -18.97
C ALA A 134 -7.04 2.06 -19.09
N ALA A 135 -7.67 1.11 -19.81
CA ALA A 135 -7.17 -0.26 -19.94
C ALA A 135 -5.85 -0.35 -20.72
N ASP A 136 -5.57 0.61 -21.59
CA ASP A 136 -4.35 0.77 -22.35
C ASP A 136 -3.20 1.43 -21.56
N VAL A 137 -3.49 2.04 -20.41
CA VAL A 137 -2.48 2.71 -19.59
C VAL A 137 -1.59 1.70 -18.90
N HIS A 138 -0.29 1.80 -19.17
CA HIS A 138 0.73 0.97 -18.52
C HIS A 138 0.98 1.44 -17.07
N LEU A 139 0.68 0.56 -16.11
CA LEU A 139 0.90 0.81 -14.69
C LEU A 139 2.35 0.47 -14.30
N VAL A 140 3.05 1.39 -13.66
CA VAL A 140 4.40 1.18 -13.11
C VAL A 140 4.34 1.35 -11.60
N LEU A 141 4.86 0.37 -10.87
CA LEU A 141 4.93 0.42 -9.41
C LEU A 141 6.34 0.80 -8.97
N VAL A 142 6.42 1.79 -8.08
CA VAL A 142 7.64 2.18 -7.38
C VAL A 142 7.49 1.76 -5.93
N VAL A 143 8.38 0.90 -5.47
CA VAL A 143 8.29 0.26 -4.16
C VAL A 143 9.67 0.20 -3.49
N ASP A 144 9.68 0.09 -2.17
CA ASP A 144 10.88 -0.29 -1.43
C ASP A 144 11.19 -1.80 -1.55
N GLY A 145 12.31 -2.22 -0.98
CA GLY A 145 12.72 -3.63 -0.97
C GLY A 145 11.80 -4.56 -0.19
N GLY A 146 10.99 -4.04 0.75
CA GLY A 146 10.02 -4.82 1.53
C GLY A 146 8.88 -5.37 0.67
N TYR A 147 8.56 -4.71 -0.44
CA TYR A 147 7.55 -5.15 -1.40
C TYR A 147 8.12 -6.02 -2.53
N THR A 148 9.44 -6.24 -2.60
CA THR A 148 10.08 -7.16 -3.55
C THR A 148 9.91 -8.62 -3.11
N HIS A 149 8.65 -9.02 -2.88
CA HIS A 149 8.27 -10.32 -2.36
C HIS A 149 7.59 -11.15 -3.46
N LYS A 150 7.82 -12.47 -3.46
CA LYS A 150 7.24 -13.40 -4.47
C LYS A 150 5.73 -13.28 -4.61
N THR A 151 5.03 -12.98 -3.51
CA THR A 151 3.56 -12.80 -3.49
C THR A 151 3.13 -11.64 -4.37
N ILE A 152 3.90 -10.55 -4.39
CA ILE A 152 3.59 -9.37 -5.21
C ILE A 152 4.03 -9.62 -6.64
N LEU A 153 5.28 -10.04 -6.86
CA LEU A 153 5.84 -10.20 -8.19
C LEU A 153 5.08 -11.23 -9.05
N LYS A 154 4.56 -12.30 -8.44
CA LYS A 154 3.76 -13.32 -9.15
C LYS A 154 2.30 -12.94 -9.34
N ALA A 155 1.82 -11.91 -8.64
CA ALA A 155 0.43 -11.47 -8.66
C ALA A 155 0.27 -10.06 -9.24
N LEU A 156 1.24 -9.60 -10.04
CA LEU A 156 1.09 -8.33 -10.75
C LEU A 156 -0.03 -8.46 -11.80
N PRO A 157 -0.88 -7.43 -11.97
CA PRO A 157 -1.88 -7.41 -13.02
C PRO A 157 -1.24 -7.51 -14.40
N ALA A 158 -1.99 -8.03 -15.37
CA ALA A 158 -1.54 -8.09 -16.75
C ALA A 158 -1.18 -6.69 -17.26
N THR A 159 -0.04 -6.59 -17.92
CA THR A 159 0.43 -5.35 -18.53
C THR A 159 -0.21 -5.22 -19.91
N PRO A 160 -0.83 -4.07 -20.26
CA PRO A 160 -1.28 -3.83 -21.62
C PRO A 160 -0.08 -3.86 -22.60
N ARG A 161 -0.29 -4.44 -23.78
CA ARG A 161 0.72 -4.57 -24.83
C ARG A 161 0.91 -3.27 -25.61
#